data_AF-A0A2V6PNS4-F1
#
_entry.id   AF-A0A2V6PNS4-F1
#
_cell.length_a   1.000
_cell.length_b   1.000
_cell.length_c   1.000
_cell.angle_alpha   90.00
_cell.angle_beta   90.00
_cell.angle_gamma   90.00
#
_symmetry.space_group_name_H-M   'P 1'
#
loop_
_entity.id
_entity.type
_entity.pdbx_description
1 polymer ?
#
loop_
_entity_poly.entity_id
_entity_poly.type
_entity_poly.pdbx_seq_one_letter_code
_entity_poly.pdbx_strand_id
1 'polypeptide(L)'
;MYPINARRPKLSVLALVSVSFLFLFGGEAEAAVSNETLYNGIILPQQWPPRLSDFPTSVEQDPVIPPYLVSPPDVIPIDVGRQLFVDDFLIAQTTLTRTFHLAKYHAASPVLKPDKPWEMKNPDHAAAMVFSDGVWYDPKDELFKMWYLVGESASTGYATSRDGIRWNKPSLDVRPPTNIVQPGGRDSSTVWLDLEEKDPSRR
;
A
#
# COMPACT_ATOMS: atom_id res chain seq x y z
N MET A 1 -95.78 6.43 4.93
CA MET A 1 -96.29 5.29 4.14
C MET A 1 -95.96 4.03 4.95
N TYR A 2 -96.98 3.39 5.53
CA TYR A 2 -96.95 2.20 6.43
C TYR A 2 -96.45 0.91 5.72
N PRO A 3 -96.21 -0.26 6.37
CA PRO A 3 -96.50 -0.68 7.77
C PRO A 3 -95.33 -1.39 8.53
N ILE A 4 -95.27 -1.38 9.87
CA ILE A 4 -95.80 -2.34 10.89
C ILE A 4 -95.67 -3.85 10.56
N ASN A 5 -94.84 -4.57 11.33
CA ASN A 5 -95.18 -5.75 12.19
C ASN A 5 -93.89 -6.48 12.63
N ALA A 6 -93.51 -6.49 13.91
CA ALA A 6 -94.02 -7.31 15.02
C ALA A 6 -93.32 -8.68 15.16
N ARG A 7 -92.67 -8.88 16.32
CA ARG A 7 -92.65 -10.08 17.20
C ARG A 7 -91.25 -10.39 17.80
N ARG A 8 -91.09 -9.98 19.06
CA ARG A 8 -90.81 -10.75 20.31
C ARG A 8 -89.86 -11.99 20.31
N PRO A 9 -89.27 -12.31 21.49
CA PRO A 9 -87.84 -12.65 21.67
C PRO A 9 -87.56 -14.13 21.99
N LYS A 10 -86.27 -14.53 22.08
CA LYS A 10 -85.61 -15.15 23.27
C LYS A 10 -84.34 -15.97 22.95
N LEU A 11 -83.39 -15.87 23.89
CA LEU A 11 -82.46 -16.88 24.43
C LEU A 11 -81.23 -17.41 23.62
N SER A 12 -80.06 -16.99 24.12
CA SER A 12 -78.88 -17.77 24.57
C SER A 12 -78.22 -18.82 23.67
N VAL A 13 -76.90 -18.72 23.49
CA VAL A 13 -75.89 -19.75 23.89
C VAL A 13 -74.51 -19.06 24.02
N LEU A 14 -73.82 -19.34 25.13
CA LEU A 14 -72.45 -18.95 25.45
C LEU A 14 -71.46 -19.88 24.70
N ALA A 15 -70.50 -19.35 23.96
CA ALA A 15 -69.43 -20.14 23.33
C ALA A 15 -68.08 -19.88 24.04
N LEU A 16 -67.54 -20.93 24.68
CA LEU A 16 -66.17 -20.95 25.20
C LEU A 16 -65.19 -21.14 24.03
N VAL A 17 -64.22 -20.24 23.89
CA VAL A 17 -63.07 -20.40 22.98
C VAL A 17 -61.87 -20.83 23.79
N SER A 18 -61.35 -22.03 23.52
CA SER A 18 -60.06 -22.50 24.06
C SER A 18 -58.92 -21.98 23.19
N VAL A 19 -57.98 -21.24 23.78
CA VAL A 19 -56.75 -20.80 23.13
C VAL A 19 -55.63 -21.77 23.50
N SER A 20 -55.13 -22.50 22.50
CA SER A 20 -53.92 -23.33 22.64
C SER A 20 -52.68 -22.48 22.32
N PHE A 21 -51.77 -22.31 23.26
CA PHE A 21 -50.46 -21.69 23.04
C PHE A 21 -49.46 -22.77 22.63
N LEU A 22 -49.01 -22.74 21.37
CA LEU A 22 -47.82 -23.47 20.92
C LEU A 22 -46.57 -22.67 21.34
N PHE A 23 -45.76 -23.21 22.25
CA PHE A 23 -44.42 -22.71 22.52
C PHE A 23 -43.44 -23.30 21.49
N LEU A 24 -43.05 -22.50 20.51
CA LEU A 24 -41.90 -22.77 19.64
C LEU A 24 -40.64 -22.25 20.33
N PHE A 25 -39.88 -23.15 20.96
CA PHE A 25 -38.48 -22.88 21.33
C PHE A 25 -37.62 -22.97 20.05
N GLY A 26 -37.54 -21.86 19.32
CA GLY A 26 -36.51 -21.64 18.32
C GLY A 26 -35.25 -21.11 19.04
N GLY A 27 -34.38 -22.02 19.47
CA GLY A 27 -33.02 -21.62 19.84
C GLY A 27 -32.29 -21.23 18.58
N GLU A 28 -32.01 -19.93 18.41
CA GLU A 28 -31.00 -19.48 17.46
C GLU A 28 -29.65 -20.02 17.97
N ALA A 29 -29.17 -21.08 17.34
CA ALA A 29 -27.77 -21.42 17.40
C ALA A 29 -27.02 -20.32 16.63
N GLU A 30 -26.57 -19.29 17.36
CA GLU A 30 -25.60 -18.34 16.85
C GLU A 30 -24.35 -19.14 16.50
N ALA A 31 -24.12 -19.36 15.21
CA ALA A 31 -22.93 -20.03 14.73
C ALA A 31 -21.74 -19.19 15.22
N ALA A 32 -20.94 -19.73 16.13
CA ALA A 32 -19.70 -19.12 16.56
C ALA A 32 -18.79 -18.99 15.34
N VAL A 33 -18.75 -17.81 14.73
CA VAL A 33 -17.78 -17.48 13.69
C VAL A 33 -16.43 -17.40 14.38
N SER A 34 -15.70 -18.51 14.41
CA SER A 34 -14.37 -18.53 15.02
C SER A 34 -13.42 -17.71 14.17
N ASN A 35 -12.77 -16.72 14.79
CA ASN A 35 -11.68 -15.98 14.20
C ASN A 35 -10.57 -16.93 13.70
N GLU A 36 -10.12 -16.73 12.45
CA GLU A 36 -9.03 -17.53 11.87
C GLU A 36 -7.75 -17.38 12.68
N THR A 37 -7.10 -18.50 13.00
CA THR A 37 -5.79 -18.51 13.67
C THR A 37 -4.70 -18.83 12.64
N LEU A 38 -3.73 -17.93 12.50
CA LEU A 38 -2.60 -18.07 11.59
C LEU A 38 -1.53 -19.04 12.12
N TYR A 39 -0.60 -19.43 11.24
CA TYR A 39 0.50 -20.35 11.56
C TYR A 39 1.41 -19.89 12.72
N ASN A 40 1.44 -18.59 13.00
CA ASN A 40 2.22 -17.96 14.06
C ASN A 40 1.36 -17.63 15.30
N GLY A 41 0.18 -18.22 15.42
CA GLY A 41 -0.71 -18.07 16.57
C GLY A 41 -1.58 -16.80 16.55
N ILE A 42 -1.36 -15.87 15.61
CA ILE A 42 -2.17 -14.65 15.50
C ILE A 42 -3.62 -15.03 15.21
N ILE A 43 -4.54 -14.56 16.04
CA ILE A 43 -5.98 -14.67 15.82
C ILE A 43 -6.44 -13.42 15.07
N LEU A 44 -6.91 -13.58 13.84
CA LEU A 44 -7.39 -12.46 13.04
C LEU A 44 -8.68 -11.89 13.62
N PRO A 45 -8.86 -10.56 13.67
CA PRO A 45 -10.17 -9.99 13.96
C PRO A 45 -11.16 -10.40 12.87
N GLN A 46 -12.46 -10.42 13.21
CA GLN A 46 -13.53 -10.76 12.27
C GLN A 46 -13.47 -9.93 10.97
N GLN A 47 -13.06 -8.66 11.07
CA GLN A 47 -12.80 -7.79 9.93
C GLN A 47 -11.29 -7.72 9.66
N TRP A 48 -10.84 -8.44 8.64
CA TRP A 48 -9.45 -8.43 8.19
C TRP A 48 -9.36 -8.26 6.67
N PRO A 49 -8.45 -7.40 6.15
CA PRO A 49 -7.57 -6.50 6.88
C PRO A 49 -8.33 -5.31 7.52
N PRO A 50 -7.76 -4.65 8.55
CA PRO A 50 -8.34 -3.44 9.13
C PRO A 50 -8.51 -2.34 8.06
N ARG A 51 -9.58 -1.54 8.13
CA ARG A 51 -9.75 -0.42 7.19
C ARG A 51 -9.00 0.79 7.72
N LEU A 52 -8.46 1.61 6.81
CA LEU A 52 -7.78 2.85 7.18
C LEU A 52 -8.69 3.80 7.99
N SER A 53 -10.00 3.77 7.74
CA SER A 53 -11.02 4.53 8.48
C SER A 53 -11.16 4.13 9.96
N ASP A 54 -10.71 2.94 10.32
CA ASP A 54 -10.85 2.39 11.67
C ASP A 54 -9.77 2.96 12.61
N PHE A 55 -8.81 3.71 12.07
CA PHE A 55 -7.72 4.35 12.82
C PHE A 55 -7.91 5.86 12.88
N PRO A 56 -7.83 6.48 14.07
CA PRO A 56 -7.88 7.93 14.20
C PRO A 56 -6.65 8.53 13.50
N THR A 57 -6.84 9.27 12.41
CA THR A 57 -5.78 10.00 11.69
C THR A 57 -4.97 10.88 12.68
N SER A 58 -3.65 10.93 12.65
CA SER A 58 -2.73 10.74 11.53
C SER A 58 -1.84 9.48 11.60
N VAL A 59 -2.06 8.54 10.68
CA VAL A 59 -1.03 7.53 10.30
C VAL A 59 0.30 8.17 9.87
N GLU A 60 0.30 9.47 9.59
CA GLU A 60 1.48 10.23 9.18
C GLU A 60 2.41 10.60 10.36
N GLN A 61 1.89 10.76 11.58
CA GLN A 61 2.72 11.16 12.74
C GLN A 61 2.93 10.01 13.70
N ASP A 62 1.90 9.20 13.93
CA ASP A 62 1.95 8.06 14.84
C ASP A 62 1.58 6.78 14.09
N PRO A 63 2.48 5.77 14.07
CA PRO A 63 2.17 4.48 13.47
C PRO A 63 1.04 3.82 14.26
N VAL A 64 0.09 3.26 13.53
CA VAL A 64 -0.97 2.45 14.11
C VAL A 64 -0.37 1.16 14.67
N ILE A 65 -0.72 0.83 15.92
CA ILE A 65 -0.35 -0.46 16.53
C ILE A 65 -1.30 -1.54 15.98
N PRO A 66 -0.81 -2.58 15.29
CA PRO A 66 -1.64 -3.66 14.79
C PRO A 66 -2.35 -4.42 15.94
N PRO A 67 -3.56 -4.98 15.70
CA PRO A 67 -4.33 -5.67 16.75
C PRO A 67 -3.57 -6.79 17.48
N TYR A 68 -2.73 -7.54 16.75
CA TYR A 68 -1.94 -8.64 17.29
C TYR A 68 -0.77 -8.20 18.20
N LEU A 69 -0.41 -6.91 18.22
CA LEU A 69 0.53 -6.36 19.20
C LEU A 69 -0.18 -5.83 20.46
N VAL A 70 -1.45 -5.43 20.34
CA VAL A 70 -2.27 -5.01 21.49
C VAL A 70 -2.70 -6.23 22.31
N SER A 71 -3.08 -7.32 21.64
CA SER A 71 -3.47 -8.58 22.26
C SER A 71 -2.74 -9.73 21.57
N PRO A 72 -1.45 -9.97 21.89
CA PRO A 72 -0.69 -11.06 21.29
C PRO A 72 -1.22 -12.43 21.73
N PRO A 73 -0.93 -13.50 20.97
CA PRO A 73 -1.24 -14.87 21.38
C PRO A 73 -0.49 -15.27 22.66
N ASP A 74 -1.09 -16.15 23.47
CA ASP A 74 -0.44 -16.67 24.68
C ASP A 74 0.87 -17.42 24.40
N VAL A 75 0.97 -18.06 23.24
CA VAL A 75 2.15 -18.77 22.76
C VAL A 75 2.44 -18.31 21.34
N ILE A 76 3.65 -17.79 21.13
CA ILE A 76 4.15 -17.35 19.82
C ILE A 76 5.15 -18.41 19.31
N PRO A 77 4.81 -19.20 18.27
CA PRO A 77 5.75 -20.14 17.67
C PRO A 77 6.93 -19.42 17.01
N ILE A 78 8.15 -19.76 17.44
CA ILE A 78 9.41 -19.20 16.89
C ILE A 78 10.15 -20.18 15.98
N ASP A 79 9.69 -21.43 15.91
CA ASP A 79 10.28 -22.53 15.15
C ASP A 79 9.65 -22.73 13.75
N VAL A 80 8.92 -21.73 13.27
CA VAL A 80 8.21 -21.74 11.97
C VAL A 80 9.09 -21.42 10.76
N GLY A 81 10.42 -21.40 10.94
CA GLY A 81 11.40 -21.17 9.88
C GLY A 81 11.90 -19.72 9.81
N ARG A 82 12.05 -19.17 8.59
CA ARG A 82 12.57 -17.82 8.39
C ARG A 82 11.51 -16.79 8.78
N GLN A 83 11.83 -15.96 9.78
CA GLN A 83 10.98 -14.88 10.24
C GLN A 83 11.62 -13.52 9.93
N LEU A 84 10.77 -12.53 9.64
CA LEU A 84 11.20 -11.15 9.40
C LEU A 84 10.97 -10.32 10.67
N PHE A 85 11.98 -9.56 11.09
CA PHE A 85 11.89 -8.62 12.20
C PHE A 85 11.45 -7.24 11.70
N VAL A 86 10.16 -7.09 11.38
CA VAL A 86 9.58 -5.80 10.92
C VAL A 86 8.90 -5.01 12.04
N ASP A 87 8.45 -5.68 13.10
CA ASP A 87 7.72 -5.10 14.22
C ASP A 87 8.16 -5.73 15.56
N ASP A 88 7.36 -5.54 16.61
CA ASP A 88 7.62 -6.07 17.96
C ASP A 88 7.04 -7.46 18.22
N PHE A 89 6.42 -8.12 17.24
CA PHE A 89 5.68 -9.38 17.47
C PHE A 89 6.55 -10.49 18.07
N LEU A 90 7.81 -10.59 17.64
CA LEU A 90 8.76 -11.60 18.13
C LEU A 90 9.65 -11.09 19.27
N ILE A 91 9.45 -9.86 19.73
CA ILE A 91 10.33 -9.22 20.72
C ILE A 91 9.70 -9.34 22.11
N ALA A 92 10.20 -10.28 22.91
CA ALA A 92 9.75 -10.43 24.30
C ALA A 92 10.17 -9.25 25.18
N GLN A 93 11.41 -8.75 25.02
CA GLN A 93 11.96 -7.61 25.75
C GLN A 93 12.99 -6.87 24.90
N THR A 94 13.06 -5.55 25.07
CA THR A 94 14.08 -4.70 24.45
C THR A 94 14.37 -3.48 25.32
N THR A 95 15.59 -2.96 25.27
CA THR A 95 15.97 -1.66 25.84
C THR A 95 15.99 -0.54 24.80
N LEU A 96 15.69 -0.86 23.54
CA LEU A 96 15.69 0.09 22.43
C LEU A 96 14.36 0.85 22.35
N THR A 97 14.43 2.14 22.00
CA THR A 97 13.26 2.95 21.65
C THR A 97 13.14 3.02 20.13
N ARG A 98 12.03 2.53 19.55
CA ARG A 98 11.76 2.69 18.12
C ARG A 98 11.26 4.11 17.85
N THR A 99 11.81 4.75 16.84
CA THR A 99 11.38 6.07 16.37
C THR A 99 11.18 6.04 14.87
N PHE A 100 10.01 6.47 14.43
CA PHE A 100 9.68 6.61 13.01
C PHE A 100 9.99 8.05 12.61
N HIS A 101 10.88 8.21 11.62
CA HIS A 101 11.28 9.52 11.14
C HIS A 101 10.59 9.83 9.83
N LEU A 102 9.87 10.94 9.78
CA LEU A 102 9.36 11.48 8.52
C LEU A 102 10.53 11.95 7.65
N ALA A 103 10.53 11.53 6.39
CA ALA A 103 11.46 12.02 5.39
C ALA A 103 11.28 13.53 5.24
N LYS A 104 12.40 14.27 5.26
CA LYS A 104 12.42 15.70 4.96
C LYS A 104 12.98 15.89 3.57
N TYR A 105 12.34 16.75 2.78
CA TYR A 105 12.92 17.15 1.50
C TYR A 105 14.29 17.75 1.72
N HIS A 106 15.26 17.32 0.91
CA HIS A 106 16.57 17.93 0.88
C HIS A 106 16.44 19.38 0.38
N ALA A 107 17.23 20.31 0.94
CA ALA A 107 17.16 21.73 0.58
C ALA A 107 17.46 22.01 -0.90
N ALA A 108 18.13 21.08 -1.59
CA ALA A 108 18.43 21.15 -3.02
C ALA A 108 17.34 20.53 -3.91
N SER A 109 16.24 20.00 -3.35
CA SER A 109 15.17 19.43 -4.16
C SER A 109 14.46 20.51 -5.01
N PRO A 110 14.13 20.24 -6.29
CA PRO A 110 14.46 19.02 -7.02
C PRO A 110 15.93 18.98 -7.47
N VAL A 111 16.59 17.83 -7.27
CA VAL A 111 18.00 17.63 -7.62
C VAL A 111 18.21 17.33 -9.11
N LEU A 112 17.17 16.86 -9.80
CA LEU A 112 17.11 16.74 -11.25
C LEU A 112 16.00 17.64 -11.77
N LYS A 113 16.32 18.45 -12.78
CA LYS A 113 15.36 19.33 -13.46
C LYS A 113 15.64 19.40 -14.96
N PRO A 114 14.65 19.76 -15.79
CA PRO A 114 14.89 20.08 -17.19
C PRO A 114 15.80 21.31 -17.27
N ASP A 115 16.98 21.15 -17.85
CA ASP A 115 17.95 22.23 -18.07
C ASP A 115 18.71 22.11 -19.40
N LYS A 116 18.31 21.15 -20.25
CA LYS A 116 18.84 20.96 -21.60
C LYS A 116 17.79 21.18 -22.67
N PRO A 117 18.18 21.65 -23.88
CA PRO A 117 17.23 21.93 -24.96
C PRO A 117 16.36 20.71 -25.36
N TRP A 118 16.92 19.50 -25.33
CA TRP A 118 16.19 18.28 -25.68
C TRP A 118 15.17 17.82 -24.63
N GLU A 119 15.31 18.27 -23.38
CA GLU A 119 14.33 18.04 -22.30
C GLU A 119 13.17 19.04 -22.37
N MET A 120 13.36 20.14 -23.09
CA MET A 120 12.45 21.29 -23.15
C MET A 120 11.84 21.49 -24.55
N LYS A 121 11.90 20.48 -25.43
CA LYS A 121 11.40 20.58 -26.80
C LYS A 121 9.92 20.98 -26.86
N ASN A 122 9.12 20.50 -25.91
CA ASN A 122 7.78 21.01 -25.62
C ASN A 122 7.85 21.77 -24.29
N PRO A 123 7.86 23.12 -24.28
CA PRO A 123 8.03 23.90 -23.05
C PRO A 123 6.95 23.63 -21.99
N ASP A 124 5.71 23.36 -22.42
CA ASP A 124 4.60 23.07 -21.52
C ASP A 124 4.70 21.67 -20.87
N HIS A 125 5.56 20.81 -21.43
CA HIS A 125 5.80 19.44 -20.98
C HIS A 125 7.30 19.14 -20.80
N ALA A 126 8.08 20.15 -20.39
CA ALA A 126 9.50 19.98 -20.11
C ALA A 126 9.70 19.00 -18.94
N ALA A 127 10.51 17.96 -19.14
CA ALA A 127 10.68 16.90 -18.15
C ALA A 127 12.09 16.32 -18.13
N ALA A 128 12.54 16.06 -16.90
CA ALA A 128 13.74 15.31 -16.55
C ALA A 128 13.45 14.66 -15.20
N MET A 129 13.05 13.39 -15.21
CA MET A 129 12.65 12.69 -14.00
C MET A 129 13.03 11.22 -14.12
N VAL A 130 13.42 10.60 -12.99
CA VAL A 130 13.70 9.16 -12.95
C VAL A 130 12.47 8.36 -13.37
N PHE A 131 11.27 8.82 -13.01
CA PHE A 131 10.00 8.14 -13.26
C PHE A 131 10.00 6.71 -12.68
N SER A 132 10.26 5.69 -13.51
CA SER A 132 10.37 4.27 -13.10
C SER A 132 11.79 3.71 -13.27
N ASP A 133 12.74 4.57 -13.64
CA ASP A 133 14.12 4.19 -13.94
C ASP A 133 14.95 3.99 -12.67
N GLY A 134 16.22 3.64 -12.85
CA GLY A 134 17.16 3.37 -11.76
C GLY A 134 18.18 4.49 -11.56
N VAL A 135 18.50 4.73 -10.29
CA VAL A 135 19.70 5.47 -9.86
C VAL A 135 20.59 4.50 -9.10
N TRP A 136 21.79 4.25 -9.62
CA TRP A 136 22.72 3.24 -9.11
C TRP A 136 24.06 3.85 -8.77
N TYR A 137 24.64 3.45 -7.64
CA TYR A 137 26.06 3.71 -7.40
C TYR A 137 26.88 2.63 -8.12
N ASP A 138 27.74 3.03 -9.05
CA ASP A 138 28.70 2.13 -9.67
C ASP A 138 30.03 2.20 -8.91
N PRO A 139 30.41 1.15 -8.15
CA PRO A 139 31.63 1.17 -7.36
C PRO A 139 32.90 1.16 -8.23
N LYS A 140 32.81 0.75 -9.50
CA LYS A 140 33.96 0.77 -10.41
C LYS A 140 34.35 2.19 -10.81
N ASP A 141 33.34 3.01 -11.08
CA ASP A 141 33.54 4.39 -11.53
C ASP A 141 33.46 5.40 -10.37
N GLU A 142 33.05 4.93 -9.18
CA GLU A 142 32.77 5.73 -7.99
C GLU A 142 31.77 6.87 -8.26
N LEU A 143 30.73 6.56 -9.03
CA LEU A 143 29.71 7.50 -9.46
C LEU A 143 28.31 6.96 -9.24
N PHE A 144 27.40 7.82 -8.83
CA PHE A 144 25.99 7.62 -9.06
C PHE A 144 25.70 7.80 -10.55
N LYS A 145 24.96 6.85 -11.12
CA LYS A 145 24.53 6.80 -12.52
C LYS A 145 23.02 6.75 -12.55
N MET A 146 22.43 7.54 -13.41
CA MET A 146 20.98 7.68 -13.54
C MET A 146 20.59 7.56 -14.99
N TRP A 147 19.57 6.74 -15.22
CA TRP A 147 18.79 6.75 -16.44
C TRP A 147 17.48 7.44 -16.12
N TYR A 148 17.02 8.32 -17.00
CA TYR A 148 15.85 9.14 -16.71
C TYR A 148 15.04 9.45 -17.97
N LEU A 149 13.75 9.71 -17.76
CA LEU A 149 12.83 10.15 -18.79
C LEU A 149 13.16 11.58 -19.22
N VAL A 150 13.35 11.77 -20.52
CA VAL A 150 13.68 13.07 -21.15
C VAL A 150 12.47 13.62 -21.88
N GLY A 151 12.10 14.87 -21.56
CA GLY A 151 10.99 15.60 -22.17
C GLY A 151 9.64 14.90 -21.97
N GLU A 152 8.71 15.12 -22.89
CA GLU A 152 7.40 14.46 -22.89
C GLU A 152 7.54 13.00 -23.34
N SER A 153 8.12 12.15 -22.49
CA SER A 153 8.26 10.71 -22.75
C SER A 153 9.04 10.39 -24.04
N ALA A 154 9.98 11.25 -24.42
CA ALA A 154 10.56 11.27 -25.77
C ALA A 154 11.82 10.40 -25.95
N SER A 155 12.49 10.06 -24.84
CA SER A 155 13.72 9.26 -24.83
C SER A 155 14.18 8.93 -23.41
N THR A 156 15.18 8.05 -23.29
CA THR A 156 15.95 7.83 -22.05
C THR A 156 17.27 8.61 -22.12
N GLY A 157 17.48 9.48 -21.14
CA GLY A 157 18.73 10.21 -20.91
C GLY A 157 19.60 9.53 -19.85
N TYR A 158 20.88 9.90 -19.82
CA TYR A 158 21.87 9.41 -18.86
C TYR A 158 22.55 10.56 -18.13
N ALA A 159 22.69 10.44 -16.81
CA ALA A 159 23.38 11.43 -15.99
C ALA A 159 24.27 10.76 -14.94
N THR A 160 25.30 11.47 -14.51
CA THR A 160 26.25 11.01 -13.48
C THR A 160 26.37 12.01 -12.35
N SER A 161 26.68 11.54 -11.14
CA SER A 161 26.91 12.38 -9.98
C SER A 161 27.92 11.75 -9.04
N ARG A 162 28.68 12.58 -8.32
CA ARG A 162 29.57 12.12 -7.23
C ARG A 162 28.86 12.09 -5.88
N ASP A 163 27.81 12.89 -5.72
CA ASP A 163 27.12 13.12 -4.43
C ASP A 163 25.62 12.74 -4.46
N GLY A 164 25.09 12.32 -5.61
CA GLY A 164 23.68 12.02 -5.81
C GLY A 164 22.77 13.26 -5.85
N ILE A 165 23.34 14.46 -5.74
CA ILE A 165 22.61 15.74 -5.63
C ILE A 165 22.88 16.61 -6.86
N ARG A 166 24.13 16.69 -7.32
CA ARG A 166 24.53 17.48 -8.49
C ARG A 166 24.78 16.56 -9.66
N TRP A 167 23.98 16.72 -10.71
CA TRP A 167 23.99 15.82 -11.86
C TRP A 167 24.67 16.43 -13.07
N ASN A 168 25.65 15.72 -13.61
CA ASN A 168 26.28 16.00 -14.90
C ASN A 168 25.56 15.21 -16.00
N LYS A 169 25.16 15.90 -17.08
CA LYS A 169 24.48 15.34 -18.26
C LYS A 169 25.46 15.38 -19.45
N PRO A 170 26.37 14.40 -19.59
CA PRO A 170 27.44 14.43 -20.57
C PRO A 170 26.91 14.25 -22.00
N SER A 171 27.55 14.86 -22.99
CA SER A 171 27.30 14.48 -24.38
C SER A 171 27.79 13.06 -24.62
N LEU A 172 26.95 12.23 -25.23
CA LEU A 172 27.25 10.84 -25.60
C LEU A 172 27.24 10.67 -27.12
N ASP A 173 27.72 9.53 -27.58
CA ASP A 173 27.90 9.17 -28.99
C ASP A 173 26.62 8.64 -29.67
N VAL A 174 25.65 8.13 -28.91
CA VAL A 174 24.37 7.62 -29.43
C VAL A 174 23.56 8.71 -30.13
N ARG A 175 23.46 9.90 -29.52
CA ARG A 175 22.79 11.07 -30.12
C ARG A 175 23.51 12.37 -29.74
N PRO A 176 24.66 12.68 -30.35
CA PRO A 176 25.38 13.92 -30.07
C PRO A 176 24.57 15.16 -30.48
N PRO A 177 24.69 16.30 -29.78
CA PRO A 177 25.50 16.54 -28.58
C PRO A 177 24.71 16.31 -27.27
N THR A 178 23.83 15.31 -27.24
CA THR A 178 22.93 15.05 -26.11
C THR A 178 23.42 13.92 -25.22
N ASN A 179 22.81 13.77 -24.05
CA ASN A 179 23.01 12.65 -23.14
C ASN A 179 21.98 11.52 -23.33
N ILE A 180 21.32 11.46 -24.50
CA ILE A 180 20.31 10.45 -24.81
C ILE A 180 21.02 9.13 -25.14
N VAL A 181 20.68 8.08 -24.40
CA VAL A 181 21.17 6.70 -24.62
C VAL A 181 20.18 5.83 -25.36
N GLN A 182 18.89 6.16 -25.30
CA GLN A 182 17.84 5.47 -26.06
C GLN A 182 16.86 6.50 -26.63
N PRO A 183 16.95 6.82 -27.94
CA PRO A 183 15.99 7.69 -28.59
C PRO A 183 14.67 6.93 -28.85
N GLY A 184 13.55 7.67 -28.82
CA GLY A 184 12.24 7.11 -29.13
C GLY A 184 11.28 7.21 -27.94
N GLY A 185 10.00 7.24 -28.25
CA GLY A 185 8.94 7.33 -27.24
C GLY A 185 9.03 6.18 -26.23
N ARG A 186 8.94 6.51 -24.94
CA ARG A 186 8.94 5.55 -23.83
C ARG A 186 7.97 5.99 -22.75
N ASP A 187 7.44 5.03 -22.00
CA ASP A 187 6.73 5.33 -20.76
C ASP A 187 7.63 4.95 -19.57
N SER A 188 7.30 3.88 -18.85
CA SER A 188 8.16 3.31 -17.84
C SER A 188 9.27 2.46 -18.48
N SER A 189 10.48 2.54 -17.92
CA SER A 189 11.60 1.67 -18.21
C SER A 189 12.41 1.51 -16.93
N THR A 190 13.20 0.45 -16.83
CA THR A 190 14.11 0.29 -15.69
C THR A 190 15.43 -0.23 -16.22
N VAL A 191 16.49 0.50 -15.91
CA VAL A 191 17.86 0.04 -16.13
C VAL A 191 18.36 -0.49 -14.80
N TRP A 192 18.91 -1.69 -14.81
CA TRP A 192 19.54 -2.32 -13.65
C TRP A 192 21.03 -2.47 -13.91
N LEU A 193 21.84 -1.98 -12.99
CA LEU A 193 23.29 -2.19 -13.05
C LEU A 193 23.61 -3.56 -12.46
N ASP A 194 23.92 -4.54 -13.31
CA ASP A 194 24.38 -5.85 -12.86
C ASP A 194 25.80 -5.74 -12.29
N LEU A 195 25.95 -5.99 -10.99
CA LEU A 195 27.24 -5.97 -10.29
C LEU A 195 27.88 -7.37 -10.26
N GLU A 196 27.14 -8.41 -10.63
CA GLU A 196 27.62 -9.80 -10.63
C GLU A 196 28.13 -10.23 -12.01
N GLU A 197 27.73 -9.54 -13.09
CA GLU A 197 28.25 -9.77 -14.44
C GLU A 197 29.77 -9.52 -14.49
N LYS A 198 30.50 -10.55 -14.92
CA LYS A 198 31.96 -10.59 -14.96
C LYS A 198 32.51 -10.12 -16.31
N ASP A 199 31.72 -10.24 -17.38
CA ASP A 199 32.06 -9.75 -18.71
C ASP A 199 31.68 -8.27 -18.85
N PRO A 200 32.66 -7.34 -18.93
CA PRO A 200 32.37 -5.91 -19.02
C PRO A 200 31.58 -5.51 -20.27
N SER A 201 31.56 -6.34 -21.33
CA SER A 201 30.79 -6.07 -22.55
C SER A 201 29.30 -6.40 -22.43
N ARG A 202 28.91 -7.07 -21.34
CA ARG A 202 27.53 -7.52 -21.06
C ARG A 202 26.89 -6.77 -19.88
N ARG A 203 27.62 -5.80 -19.31
CA ARG A 203 27.19 -4.95 -18.21
C ARG A 203 26.57 -3.66 -18.71
#